data_AF-A0A1A0FG28-F1
#
_entry.id   AF-A0A1A0FG28-F1
#
_cell.length_a   1.000
_cell.length_b   1.000
_cell.length_c   1.000
_cell.angle_alpha   90.00
_cell.angle_beta   90.00
_cell.angle_gamma   90.00
#
_symmetry.space_group_name_H-M   'P 1'
#
loop_
_entity.id
_entity.type
_entity.pdbx_description
1 polymer ?
#
loop_
_entity_poly.entity_id
_entity_poly.type
_entity_poly.pdbx_seq_one_letter_code
_entity_poly.pdbx_strand_id
1 'polypeptide(L)'
;MSQTEQPQDHYAETAFRADAIPRQAPPPEKSVWGKLGSNFDIARLPWGHYVGVNPSEFEYEYSGGWYRDYEYMGAQDFHDFNHLNELRWSKFVDEDIGLVYRFFRFWFVFWTHLLSFIGPGGGKGGGWFVSAIGVFVLLLLLISAFLVNPDEPFPYDGLLVPLSFFLVCGVATVFKTLFEKHSIRFYKSNQNWSDDVAFCRRSGLVKSFQGNFPFYEFDAFIEMSADMKGNQYHTLKVRHRYPQFSKDKHSGLPLEFTFPTDTGSIAERYAMWDMLGRYMDVSQPLPDIPRLEPFRHLDPTTKAFDEAGKRGRPATYWRDLYAKASEQELKQWREEHRKVVDAAPWGSRPDLMAQSVPGYGGSYTAEPEDVNAYGRFPNKADRFVERAEAKDASPQNKRDGH
;
A
#
# COMPACT_ATOMS: atom_id res chain seq x y z
N MET A 1 20.95 22.66 -12.03
CA MET A 1 19.69 22.66 -12.80
C MET A 1 18.59 22.25 -11.84
N SER A 2 17.74 23.21 -11.46
CA SER A 2 16.67 23.01 -10.48
C SER A 2 15.55 22.18 -11.11
N GLN A 3 15.28 21.00 -10.57
CA GLN A 3 14.10 20.20 -10.88
C GLN A 3 12.88 20.89 -10.27
N THR A 4 12.40 21.93 -10.95
CA THR A 4 11.26 22.73 -10.50
C THR A 4 10.09 22.40 -11.42
N GLU A 5 9.06 21.77 -10.83
CA GLU A 5 7.66 21.76 -11.29
C GLU A 5 7.44 21.33 -12.75
N GLN A 6 7.35 20.01 -12.99
CA GLN A 6 6.61 19.57 -14.17
C GLN A 6 5.14 20.01 -14.04
N PRO A 7 4.53 20.61 -15.08
CA PRO A 7 3.13 21.01 -15.07
C PRO A 7 2.25 19.81 -14.70
N GLN A 8 1.23 20.04 -13.86
CA GLN A 8 0.37 18.96 -13.36
C GLN A 8 -0.42 18.22 -14.46
N ASP A 9 -0.44 18.74 -15.69
CA ASP A 9 -1.29 18.30 -16.79
C ASP A 9 -0.61 17.41 -17.84
N HIS A 10 0.69 17.10 -17.69
CA HIS A 10 1.43 16.33 -18.70
C HIS A 10 2.22 15.16 -18.09
N TYR A 11 2.28 14.05 -18.84
CA TYR A 11 3.15 12.92 -18.54
C TYR A 11 4.55 13.15 -19.11
N ALA A 12 5.57 12.61 -18.45
CA ALA A 12 6.92 12.60 -18.99
C ALA A 12 7.00 11.70 -20.24
N GLU A 13 7.97 11.95 -21.12
CA GLU A 13 8.22 11.09 -22.29
C GLU A 13 8.60 9.66 -21.88
N THR A 14 9.14 9.48 -20.68
CA THR A 14 9.50 8.18 -20.09
C THR A 14 8.33 7.47 -19.41
N ALA A 15 7.14 8.08 -19.39
CA ALA A 15 5.96 7.49 -18.78
C ALA A 15 5.60 6.15 -19.43
N PHE A 16 5.21 5.18 -18.61
CA PHE A 16 4.96 3.83 -19.09
C PHE A 16 3.69 3.78 -19.93
N ARG A 17 3.78 3.11 -21.09
CA ARG A 17 2.64 2.73 -21.92
C ARG A 17 2.80 1.29 -22.40
N ALA A 18 1.75 0.48 -22.28
CA ALA A 18 1.82 -0.93 -22.69
C ALA A 18 2.03 -1.11 -24.21
N ASP A 19 1.64 -0.13 -25.02
CA ASP A 19 1.80 -0.13 -26.48
C ASP A 19 3.20 0.33 -26.96
N ALA A 20 4.06 0.79 -26.05
CA ALA A 20 5.36 1.38 -26.36
C ALA A 20 6.48 0.89 -25.43
N ILE A 21 6.50 -0.40 -25.10
CA ILE A 21 7.57 -1.00 -24.28
C ILE A 21 8.89 -0.98 -25.09
N PRO A 22 9.97 -0.38 -24.56
CA PRO A 22 11.24 -0.33 -25.28
C PRO A 22 11.92 -1.71 -25.29
N ARG A 23 12.77 -1.94 -26.30
CA ARG A 23 13.63 -3.14 -26.34
C ARG A 23 14.59 -3.13 -25.16
N GLN A 24 14.75 -4.29 -24.52
CA GLN A 24 15.61 -4.42 -23.33
C GLN A 24 16.61 -5.56 -23.50
N ALA A 25 17.63 -5.58 -22.63
CA ALA A 25 18.60 -6.65 -22.58
C ALA A 25 17.95 -7.98 -22.13
N PRO A 26 18.46 -9.15 -22.56
CA PRO A 26 17.95 -10.43 -22.08
C PRO A 26 18.01 -10.51 -20.55
N PRO A 27 17.10 -11.25 -19.90
CA PRO A 27 17.14 -11.45 -18.46
C PRO A 27 18.45 -12.16 -18.07
N PRO A 28 18.97 -11.91 -16.85
CA PRO A 28 20.12 -12.64 -16.35
C PRO A 28 19.82 -14.15 -16.31
N GLU A 29 20.84 -14.99 -16.49
CA GLU A 29 20.68 -16.44 -16.42
C GLU A 29 20.09 -16.87 -15.06
N LYS A 30 19.16 -17.85 -15.09
CA LYS A 30 18.49 -18.39 -13.89
C LYS A 30 19.47 -18.81 -12.77
N SER A 31 20.73 -19.13 -13.10
CA SER A 31 21.72 -19.66 -12.15
C SER A 31 22.47 -18.60 -11.33
N VAL A 32 22.37 -17.30 -11.66
CA VAL A 32 23.18 -16.26 -10.99
C VAL A 32 22.83 -16.13 -9.50
N TRP A 33 21.65 -16.59 -9.08
CA TRP A 33 21.15 -16.44 -7.71
C TRP A 33 20.58 -17.72 -7.14
N GLY A 34 21.39 -18.77 -6.93
CA GLY A 34 21.01 -19.91 -6.06
C GLY A 34 20.61 -19.54 -4.61
N LYS A 35 20.24 -18.28 -4.32
CA LYS A 35 19.66 -17.79 -3.08
C LYS A 35 18.13 -17.87 -3.14
N LEU A 36 17.61 -18.73 -2.26
CA LEU A 36 16.26 -18.83 -1.67
C LEU A 36 15.04 -18.28 -2.45
N GLY A 37 14.97 -17.01 -2.85
CA GLY A 37 13.80 -16.41 -3.53
C GLY A 37 13.49 -17.01 -4.90
N SER A 38 14.50 -17.28 -5.73
CA SER A 38 14.30 -17.88 -7.06
C SER A 38 13.80 -19.33 -7.02
N ASN A 39 13.94 -20.00 -5.87
CA ASN A 39 13.50 -21.37 -5.65
C ASN A 39 12.04 -21.45 -5.18
N PHE A 40 11.46 -20.33 -4.73
CA PHE A 40 10.06 -20.23 -4.31
C PHE A 40 9.17 -19.51 -5.33
N ASP A 41 9.76 -18.87 -6.34
CA ASP A 41 9.04 -18.33 -7.49
C ASP A 41 8.37 -19.47 -8.27
N ILE A 42 7.04 -19.49 -8.24
CA ILE A 42 6.24 -20.55 -8.85
C ILE A 42 5.89 -20.20 -10.31
N ALA A 43 5.52 -18.94 -10.55
CA ALA A 43 5.02 -18.47 -11.84
C ALA A 43 5.33 -16.98 -12.06
N ARG A 44 5.67 -16.57 -13.28
CA ARG A 44 5.77 -15.15 -13.65
C ARG A 44 4.47 -14.69 -14.33
N LEU A 45 3.92 -13.56 -13.93
CA LEU A 45 2.69 -12.99 -14.47
C LEU A 45 2.93 -12.28 -15.83
N PRO A 46 1.94 -12.31 -16.74
CA PRO A 46 2.09 -11.72 -18.07
C PRO A 46 1.96 -10.19 -18.03
N TRP A 47 2.61 -9.49 -18.97
CA TRP A 47 2.45 -8.05 -19.17
C TRP A 47 1.33 -7.70 -20.16
N GLY A 48 0.59 -6.64 -19.84
CA GLY A 48 -0.42 -6.06 -20.74
C GLY A 48 -1.75 -6.83 -20.77
N HIS A 49 -2.55 -6.59 -21.82
CA HIS A 49 -3.87 -7.20 -22.02
C HIS A 49 -4.73 -7.17 -20.75
N TYR A 50 -4.96 -5.94 -20.25
CA TYR A 50 -5.62 -5.74 -18.97
C TYR A 50 -7.05 -6.25 -18.99
N VAL A 51 -7.41 -7.04 -17.98
CA VAL A 51 -8.78 -7.53 -17.78
C VAL A 51 -9.66 -6.42 -17.19
N GLY A 52 -9.06 -5.48 -16.45
CA GLY A 52 -9.78 -4.33 -15.90
C GLY A 52 -10.53 -4.61 -14.60
N VAL A 53 -10.31 -5.78 -13.98
CA VAL A 53 -10.87 -6.15 -12.67
C VAL A 53 -9.85 -5.83 -11.58
N ASN A 54 -10.27 -5.06 -10.56
CA ASN A 54 -9.43 -4.75 -9.40
C ASN A 54 -9.46 -5.91 -8.39
N PRO A 55 -8.37 -6.12 -7.62
CA PRO A 55 -8.35 -7.10 -6.53
C PRO A 55 -9.36 -6.71 -5.45
N SER A 56 -10.00 -7.69 -4.82
CA SER A 56 -11.12 -7.45 -3.88
C SER A 56 -10.70 -6.62 -2.67
N GLU A 57 -9.46 -6.80 -2.20
CA GLU A 57 -8.88 -6.03 -1.11
C GLU A 57 -8.78 -4.53 -1.42
N PHE A 58 -8.61 -4.15 -2.69
CA PHE A 58 -8.50 -2.75 -3.08
C PHE A 58 -9.80 -2.18 -3.62
N GLU A 59 -10.70 -3.00 -4.17
CA GLU A 59 -12.06 -2.54 -4.50
C GLU A 59 -12.83 -2.18 -3.21
N TYR A 60 -12.78 -3.06 -2.20
CA TYR A 60 -13.41 -2.85 -0.89
C TYR A 60 -12.39 -3.02 0.24
N GLU A 61 -11.61 -1.98 0.49
CA GLU A 61 -10.56 -1.93 1.50
C GLU A 61 -11.04 -2.15 2.94
N TYR A 62 -10.18 -2.80 3.75
CA TYR A 62 -10.45 -3.16 5.14
C TYR A 62 -10.58 -1.92 6.04
N SER A 63 -11.53 -2.01 6.99
CA SER A 63 -11.77 -1.05 8.08
C SER A 63 -11.87 0.43 7.68
N GLY A 64 -12.12 0.73 6.41
CA GLY A 64 -12.15 2.11 5.91
C GLY A 64 -10.86 2.88 6.19
N GLY A 65 -9.71 2.20 6.22
CA GLY A 65 -8.41 2.80 6.55
C GLY A 65 -8.14 4.07 5.76
N TRP A 66 -8.24 3.98 4.43
CA TRP A 66 -8.09 5.14 3.55
C TRP A 66 -9.04 6.31 3.88
N TYR A 67 -10.29 6.02 4.24
CA TYR A 67 -11.32 7.03 4.48
C TYR A 67 -11.04 7.75 5.80
N ARG A 68 -10.64 7.02 6.84
CA ARG A 68 -10.19 7.61 8.11
C ARG A 68 -8.94 8.47 7.93
N ASP A 69 -7.99 8.01 7.13
CA ASP A 69 -6.79 8.78 6.80
C ASP A 69 -7.15 10.04 6.01
N TYR A 70 -8.07 9.94 5.04
CA TYR A 70 -8.59 11.07 4.29
C TYR A 70 -9.34 12.09 5.16
N GLU A 71 -10.22 11.65 6.06
CA GLU A 71 -10.92 12.53 7.01
C GLU A 71 -9.96 13.21 7.99
N TYR A 72 -8.94 12.48 8.46
CA TYR A 72 -7.96 12.99 9.41
C TYR A 72 -7.00 14.00 8.77
N MET A 73 -6.45 13.68 7.60
CA MET A 73 -5.51 14.55 6.89
C MET A 73 -6.22 15.74 6.24
N GLY A 74 -7.46 15.55 5.78
CA GLY A 74 -8.14 16.48 4.89
C GLY A 74 -7.61 16.39 3.46
N ALA A 75 -8.39 16.91 2.51
CA ALA A 75 -8.13 16.71 1.08
C ALA A 75 -6.73 17.17 0.64
N GLN A 76 -6.31 18.37 1.04
CA GLN A 76 -5.04 18.95 0.60
C GLN A 76 -3.82 18.14 1.08
N ASP A 77 -3.75 17.80 2.37
CA ASP A 77 -2.67 16.97 2.90
C ASP A 77 -2.75 15.54 2.33
N PHE A 78 -3.95 14.98 2.18
CA PHE A 78 -4.08 13.66 1.58
C PHE A 78 -3.50 13.60 0.15
N HIS A 79 -3.75 14.64 -0.66
CA HIS A 79 -3.15 14.75 -1.99
C HIS A 79 -1.63 14.87 -1.95
N ASP A 80 -1.13 15.64 -0.99
CA ASP A 80 0.28 15.95 -0.85
C ASP A 80 1.13 14.78 -0.36
N PHE A 81 0.52 13.77 0.28
CA PHE A 81 1.22 12.66 0.94
C PHE A 81 0.80 11.27 0.45
N ASN A 82 -0.07 11.11 -0.55
CA ASN A 82 -0.47 9.79 -1.03
C ASN A 82 -0.40 9.62 -2.57
N HIS A 83 -0.30 8.36 -3.00
CA HIS A 83 -0.43 7.81 -4.37
C HIS A 83 0.22 8.61 -5.51
N LEU A 84 -0.42 9.67 -6.01
CA LEU A 84 0.04 10.39 -7.22
C LEU A 84 1.19 11.37 -6.97
N ASN A 85 1.48 11.74 -5.71
CA ASN A 85 2.52 12.73 -5.47
C ASN A 85 3.94 12.14 -5.57
N GLU A 86 4.53 12.27 -6.76
CA GLU A 86 5.91 11.84 -7.03
C GLU A 86 6.99 12.64 -6.27
N LEU A 87 6.60 13.73 -5.60
CA LEU A 87 7.47 14.54 -4.74
C LEU A 87 7.78 13.86 -3.40
N ARG A 88 7.34 12.61 -3.19
CA ARG A 88 7.68 11.77 -2.03
C ARG A 88 9.14 11.90 -1.59
N TRP A 89 10.08 11.78 -2.53
CA TRP A 89 11.52 11.81 -2.24
C TRP A 89 12.06 13.20 -1.91
N SER A 90 11.33 14.25 -2.30
CA SER A 90 11.69 15.63 -1.93
C SER A 90 11.19 16.01 -0.53
N LYS A 91 10.13 15.36 -0.04
CA LYS A 91 9.55 15.59 1.29
C LYS A 91 10.05 14.59 2.34
N PHE A 92 10.60 13.45 1.92
CA PHE A 92 11.30 12.53 2.80
C PHE A 92 12.60 13.21 3.24
N VAL A 93 12.59 13.84 4.41
CA VAL A 93 13.84 14.30 5.02
C VAL A 93 14.63 13.04 5.35
N ASP A 94 15.80 12.84 4.77
CA ASP A 94 16.63 11.69 5.15
C ASP A 94 17.02 11.86 6.62
N GLU A 95 16.31 11.16 7.50
CA GLU A 95 16.62 11.16 8.91
C GLU A 95 17.75 10.16 9.11
N ASP A 96 18.98 10.61 8.85
CA ASP A 96 20.18 10.06 9.51
C ASP A 96 20.14 10.43 10.99
N ILE A 97 19.05 10.00 11.61
CA ILE A 97 18.71 10.21 12.99
C ILE A 97 19.17 8.97 13.71
N GLY A 98 20.17 9.17 14.56
CA GLY A 98 20.74 8.11 15.38
C GLY A 98 19.66 7.36 16.16
N LEU A 99 19.94 6.08 16.40
CA LEU A 99 19.09 5.14 17.16
C LEU A 99 18.56 5.74 18.47
N VAL A 100 19.36 6.58 19.12
CA VAL A 100 19.03 7.28 20.37
C VAL A 100 17.82 8.18 20.23
N TYR A 101 17.73 9.01 19.18
CA TYR A 101 16.55 9.85 18.98
C TYR A 101 15.34 9.00 18.63
N ARG A 102 15.48 7.94 17.81
CA ARG A 102 14.37 7.04 17.49
C ARG A 102 13.79 6.40 18.76
N PHE A 103 14.67 6.01 19.68
CA PHE A 103 14.30 5.50 21.00
C PHE A 103 13.53 6.54 21.81
N PHE A 104 14.08 7.75 22.00
CA PHE A 104 13.40 8.80 22.79
C PHE A 104 12.08 9.24 22.15
N ARG A 105 12.03 9.36 20.82
CA ARG A 105 10.81 9.67 20.07
C ARG A 105 9.75 8.59 20.28
N PHE A 106 10.12 7.31 20.18
CA PHE A 106 9.19 6.20 20.43
C PHE A 106 8.56 6.30 21.82
N TRP A 107 9.38 6.49 22.86
CA TRP A 107 8.89 6.62 24.23
C TRP A 107 8.04 7.87 24.43
N PHE A 108 8.44 9.00 23.84
CA PHE A 108 7.64 10.21 23.86
C PHE A 108 6.24 9.98 23.26
N VAL A 109 6.16 9.37 22.06
CA VAL A 109 4.88 9.05 21.41
C VAL A 109 4.07 8.08 22.26
N PHE A 110 4.69 7.00 22.72
CA PHE A 110 4.05 5.98 23.54
C PHE A 110 3.39 6.59 24.79
N TRP A 111 4.15 7.36 25.59
CA TRP A 111 3.65 7.96 26.83
C TRP A 111 2.61 9.05 26.59
N THR A 112 2.82 9.92 25.59
CA THR A 112 1.85 10.98 25.28
C THR A 112 0.52 10.40 24.78
N HIS A 113 0.54 9.32 24.01
CA HIS A 113 -0.69 8.68 23.52
C HIS A 113 -1.39 7.85 24.59
N LEU A 114 -0.63 7.14 25.43
CA LEU A 114 -1.17 6.36 26.54
C LEU A 114 -1.86 7.25 27.59
N LEU A 115 -1.24 8.38 27.93
CA LEU A 115 -1.71 9.28 29.00
C LEU A 115 -2.66 10.38 28.51
N SER A 116 -2.87 10.53 27.21
CA SER A 116 -3.77 11.53 26.65
C SER A 116 -5.23 11.24 26.99
N PHE A 117 -6.03 12.30 27.22
CA PHE A 117 -7.49 12.23 27.34
C PHE A 117 -8.19 11.99 26.00
N ILE A 118 -7.50 12.25 24.89
CA ILE A 118 -7.97 12.04 23.52
C ILE A 118 -7.30 10.78 22.96
N GLY A 119 -8.11 9.78 22.63
CA GLY A 119 -7.69 8.52 22.03
C GLY A 119 -7.60 8.61 20.50
N PRO A 120 -7.20 7.50 19.85
CA PRO A 120 -7.21 7.39 18.40
C PRO A 120 -8.59 7.73 17.81
N GLY A 121 -8.63 8.48 16.70
CA GLY A 121 -9.88 8.87 16.03
C GLY A 121 -10.77 9.83 16.82
N GLY A 122 -10.21 10.57 17.80
CA GLY A 122 -10.96 11.54 18.59
C GLY A 122 -11.80 10.93 19.73
N GLY A 123 -11.66 9.63 19.99
CA GLY A 123 -12.35 8.94 21.08
C GLY A 123 -11.81 9.27 22.48
N LYS A 124 -12.31 8.55 23.50
CA LYS A 124 -11.81 8.64 24.88
C LYS A 124 -10.41 8.02 24.98
N GLY A 125 -9.44 8.77 25.49
CA GLY A 125 -8.06 8.32 25.68
C GLY A 125 -7.79 7.68 27.05
N GLY A 126 -6.62 7.04 27.17
CA GLY A 126 -6.20 6.34 28.39
C GLY A 126 -6.01 7.24 29.61
N GLY A 127 -5.82 8.55 29.40
CA GLY A 127 -5.72 9.55 30.47
C GLY A 127 -6.93 9.56 31.41
N TRP A 128 -8.12 9.22 30.92
CA TRP A 128 -9.32 9.09 31.78
C TRP A 128 -9.21 7.93 32.77
N PHE A 129 -8.71 6.78 32.30
CA PHE A 129 -8.49 5.61 33.14
C PHE A 129 -7.40 5.89 34.19
N VAL A 130 -6.29 6.49 33.76
CA VAL A 130 -5.17 6.85 34.64
C VAL A 130 -5.62 7.88 35.69
N SER A 131 -6.40 8.89 35.30
CA SER A 131 -6.94 9.88 36.24
C SER A 131 -7.93 9.26 37.24
N ALA A 132 -8.74 8.28 36.80
CA ALA A 132 -9.63 7.53 37.69
C ALA A 132 -8.85 6.73 38.75
N ILE A 133 -7.68 6.16 38.39
CA ILE A 133 -6.79 5.53 39.38
C ILE A 133 -6.32 6.55 40.41
N GLY A 134 -5.94 7.77 40.00
CA GLY A 134 -5.56 8.84 40.93
C GLY A 134 -6.66 9.19 41.95
N VAL A 135 -7.93 9.24 41.49
CA VAL A 135 -9.09 9.44 42.38
C VAL A 135 -9.28 8.24 43.32
N PHE A 136 -9.14 7.02 42.81
CA PHE A 136 -9.25 5.81 43.62
C PHE A 136 -8.17 5.72 44.70
N VAL A 137 -6.93 6.08 44.39
CA VAL A 137 -5.82 6.16 45.35
C VAL A 137 -6.14 7.19 46.44
N LEU A 138 -6.66 8.36 46.09
CA LEU A 138 -7.13 9.33 47.08
C LEU A 138 -8.20 8.74 48.00
N LEU A 139 -9.21 8.05 47.45
CA LEU A 139 -10.24 7.41 48.26
C LEU A 139 -9.66 6.38 49.24
N LEU A 140 -8.71 5.56 48.80
CA LEU A 140 -8.01 4.62 49.69
C LEU A 140 -7.22 5.32 50.79
N LEU A 141 -6.53 6.41 50.46
CA LEU A 141 -5.81 7.22 51.44
C LEU A 141 -6.75 7.86 52.46
N LEU A 142 -7.89 8.40 52.01
CA LEU A 142 -8.90 8.98 52.89
C LEU A 142 -9.53 7.93 53.82
N ILE A 143 -9.88 6.75 53.29
CA ILE A 143 -10.40 5.63 54.09
C ILE A 143 -9.36 5.20 55.12
N SER A 144 -8.09 5.05 54.72
CA SER A 144 -7.01 4.70 55.63
C SER A 144 -6.81 5.76 56.71
N ALA A 145 -6.81 7.04 56.36
CA ALA A 145 -6.64 8.14 57.32
C ALA A 145 -7.79 8.16 58.34
N PHE A 146 -9.04 8.02 57.88
CA PHE A 146 -10.21 7.97 58.73
C PHE A 146 -10.20 6.77 59.70
N LEU A 147 -9.76 5.59 59.24
CA LEU A 147 -9.66 4.39 60.08
C LEU A 147 -8.58 4.51 61.16
N VAL A 148 -7.51 5.27 60.91
CA VAL A 148 -6.39 5.43 61.85
C VAL A 148 -6.67 6.57 62.84
N ASN A 149 -7.15 7.72 62.36
CA ASN A 149 -7.43 8.91 63.17
C ASN A 149 -8.73 9.58 62.68
N PRO A 150 -9.91 9.21 63.25
CA PRO A 150 -11.20 9.72 62.77
C PRO A 150 -11.45 11.20 63.08
N ASP A 151 -10.74 11.76 64.05
CA ASP A 151 -10.91 13.15 64.51
C ASP A 151 -9.99 14.15 63.77
N GLU A 152 -9.10 13.67 62.90
CA GLU A 152 -8.23 14.52 62.07
C GLU A 152 -9.04 15.27 61.00
N PRO A 153 -8.76 16.57 60.75
CA PRO A 153 -9.38 17.32 59.67
C PRO A 153 -9.04 16.73 58.29
N PHE A 154 -9.88 17.03 57.30
CA PHE A 154 -9.71 16.52 55.94
C PHE A 154 -8.31 16.85 55.38
N PRO A 155 -7.54 15.86 54.90
CA PRO A 155 -6.18 16.08 54.42
C PRO A 155 -6.21 16.68 53.01
N TYR A 156 -6.32 18.01 52.93
CA TYR A 156 -6.37 18.74 51.66
C TYR A 156 -5.16 18.47 50.75
N ASP A 157 -4.00 18.17 51.32
CA ASP A 157 -2.79 17.77 50.58
C ASP A 157 -3.01 16.49 49.76
N GLY A 158 -3.91 15.60 50.19
CA GLY A 158 -4.29 14.41 49.43
C GLY A 158 -4.91 14.74 48.08
N LEU A 159 -5.56 15.91 47.93
CA LEU A 159 -6.12 16.36 46.65
C LEU A 159 -5.03 16.58 45.59
N LEU A 160 -3.77 16.78 45.98
CA LEU A 160 -2.65 16.87 45.04
C LEU A 160 -2.44 15.58 44.26
N VAL A 161 -2.85 14.42 44.80
CA VAL A 161 -2.72 13.12 44.12
C VAL A 161 -3.55 13.11 42.83
N PRO A 162 -4.90 13.19 42.84
CA PRO A 162 -5.65 13.20 41.59
C PRO A 162 -5.30 14.41 40.72
N LEU A 163 -5.07 15.59 41.30
CA LEU A 163 -4.67 16.78 40.53
C LEU A 163 -3.37 16.55 39.73
N SER A 164 -2.39 15.85 40.29
CA SER A 164 -1.14 15.52 39.59
C SER A 164 -1.39 14.56 38.41
N PHE A 165 -2.29 13.57 38.57
CA PHE A 165 -2.65 12.65 37.49
C PHE A 165 -3.39 13.39 36.36
N PHE A 166 -4.36 14.24 36.70
CA PHE A 166 -5.06 15.07 35.71
C PHE A 166 -4.11 16.04 35.02
N LEU A 167 -3.16 16.64 35.73
CA LEU A 167 -2.15 17.53 35.17
C LEU A 167 -1.23 16.80 34.18
N VAL A 168 -0.67 15.64 34.57
CA VAL A 168 0.19 14.83 33.70
C VAL A 168 -0.55 14.39 32.45
N CYS A 169 -1.79 13.91 32.59
CA CYS A 169 -2.63 13.52 31.44
C CYS A 169 -3.00 14.71 30.55
N GLY A 170 -3.24 15.88 31.15
CA GLY A 170 -3.50 17.14 30.43
C GLY A 170 -2.29 17.59 29.60
N VAL A 171 -1.11 17.60 30.21
CA VAL A 171 0.16 17.92 29.54
C VAL A 171 0.46 16.91 28.43
N ALA A 172 0.26 15.61 28.68
CA ALA A 172 0.40 14.56 27.67
C ALA A 172 -0.56 14.78 26.49
N THR A 173 -1.80 15.21 26.75
CA THR A 173 -2.78 15.55 25.71
C THR A 173 -2.31 16.73 24.86
N VAL A 174 -1.82 17.80 25.48
CA VAL A 174 -1.27 18.97 24.76
C VAL A 174 -0.07 18.56 23.90
N PHE A 175 0.88 17.80 24.47
CA PHE A 175 2.04 17.34 23.72
C PHE A 175 1.67 16.39 22.58
N LYS A 176 0.69 15.51 22.77
CA LYS A 176 0.14 14.68 21.69
C LYS A 176 -0.42 15.57 20.58
N THR A 177 -1.28 16.53 20.89
CA THR A 177 -1.90 17.40 19.88
C THR A 177 -0.87 18.25 19.14
N LEU A 178 0.10 18.81 19.85
CA LEU A 178 1.19 19.57 19.24
C LEU A 178 2.08 18.67 18.36
N PHE A 179 2.39 17.47 18.83
CA PHE A 179 3.16 16.49 18.06
C PHE A 179 2.39 16.05 16.81
N GLU A 180 1.10 15.73 16.89
CA GLU A 180 0.29 15.37 15.72
C GLU A 180 0.17 16.54 14.72
N LYS A 181 0.05 17.78 15.22
CA LYS A 181 -0.08 18.97 14.38
C LYS A 181 1.23 19.40 13.71
N HIS A 182 2.35 19.32 14.42
CA HIS A 182 3.64 19.88 13.99
C HIS A 182 4.69 18.83 13.64
N SER A 183 4.57 17.59 14.12
CA SER A 183 5.43 16.52 13.63
C SER A 183 4.99 16.12 12.23
N ILE A 184 5.87 16.31 11.26
CA ILE A 184 5.61 16.07 9.85
C ILE A 184 5.51 14.55 9.55
N ARG A 185 5.51 13.64 10.54
CA ARG A 185 6.19 12.34 10.33
C ARG A 185 5.57 11.05 10.80
N PHE A 186 4.73 11.02 11.82
CA PHE A 186 4.34 9.69 12.34
C PHE A 186 3.19 9.04 11.54
N TYR A 187 2.36 9.84 10.87
CA TYR A 187 1.29 9.36 9.97
C TYR A 187 1.39 9.90 8.53
N LYS A 188 2.25 10.89 8.29
CA LYS A 188 2.60 11.39 6.95
C LYS A 188 3.81 10.63 6.38
N SER A 189 3.87 9.32 6.63
CA SER A 189 4.61 8.47 5.70
C SER A 189 3.95 8.64 4.35
N ASN A 190 4.71 8.96 3.31
CA ASN A 190 4.13 9.23 2.00
C ASN A 190 3.73 7.88 1.38
N GLN A 191 2.44 7.50 1.53
CA GLN A 191 1.96 6.17 1.16
C GLN A 191 1.75 6.13 -0.37
N ASN A 192 2.73 5.56 -1.08
CA ASN A 192 2.58 5.20 -2.49
C ASN A 192 2.70 3.69 -2.61
N TRP A 193 1.61 2.98 -2.30
CA TRP A 193 1.51 1.52 -2.15
C TRP A 193 2.38 0.93 -1.01
N SER A 194 3.52 1.53 -0.68
CA SER A 194 4.41 1.19 0.44
C SER A 194 5.30 2.36 0.89
N ASP A 195 5.98 2.17 2.02
CA ASP A 195 6.93 3.13 2.60
C ASP A 195 8.34 3.07 1.97
N ASP A 196 8.66 2.02 1.21
CA ASP A 196 10.02 1.77 0.69
C ASP A 196 10.15 1.98 -0.82
N VAL A 197 9.04 1.82 -1.56
CA VAL A 197 8.99 1.92 -3.02
C VAL A 197 7.85 2.84 -3.44
N ALA A 198 8.10 3.71 -4.43
CA ALA A 198 7.12 4.63 -5.00
C ALA A 198 6.92 4.34 -6.49
N PHE A 199 5.71 3.95 -6.86
CA PHE A 199 5.30 3.77 -8.25
C PHE A 199 4.85 5.13 -8.82
N CYS A 200 5.70 5.73 -9.64
CA CYS A 200 5.55 7.09 -10.15
C CYS A 200 5.01 7.06 -11.59
N ARG A 201 3.68 7.10 -11.71
CA ARG A 201 2.96 6.98 -12.99
C ARG A 201 3.34 8.05 -14.01
N ARG A 202 3.52 9.31 -13.60
CA ARG A 202 3.78 10.44 -14.51
C ARG A 202 5.18 10.38 -15.10
N SER A 203 6.16 9.91 -14.34
CA SER A 203 7.52 9.70 -14.83
C SER A 203 7.75 8.30 -15.43
N GLY A 204 6.89 7.33 -15.14
CA GLY A 204 7.08 5.92 -15.52
C GLY A 204 8.15 5.20 -14.70
N LEU A 205 8.58 5.80 -13.59
CA LEU A 205 9.67 5.30 -12.75
C LEU A 205 9.14 4.60 -11.49
N VAL A 206 9.90 3.63 -11.01
CA VAL A 206 9.81 3.05 -9.68
C VAL A 206 10.99 3.59 -8.89
N LYS A 207 10.70 4.44 -7.91
CA LYS A 207 11.71 5.10 -7.08
C LYS A 207 11.81 4.40 -5.73
N SER A 208 13.02 4.06 -5.32
CA SER A 208 13.32 3.44 -4.02
C SER A 208 14.64 3.99 -3.46
N PHE A 209 14.96 3.64 -2.21
CA PHE A 209 16.27 3.95 -1.62
C PHE A 209 17.45 3.30 -2.36
N GLN A 210 17.18 2.25 -3.16
CA GLN A 210 18.20 1.55 -3.94
C GLN A 210 18.45 2.21 -5.30
N GLY A 211 17.55 3.10 -5.75
CA GLY A 211 17.65 3.78 -7.04
C GLY A 211 16.30 4.05 -7.69
N ASN A 212 16.35 4.69 -8.86
CA ASN A 212 15.20 4.98 -9.71
C ASN A 212 15.29 4.13 -10.97
N PHE A 213 14.31 3.26 -11.19
CA PHE A 213 14.31 2.30 -12.29
C PHE A 213 13.03 2.43 -13.11
N PRO A 214 13.06 2.31 -14.44
CA PRO A 214 11.85 2.29 -15.25
C PRO A 214 10.92 1.13 -14.88
N PHE A 215 9.60 1.37 -14.87
CA PHE A 215 8.62 0.35 -14.48
C PHE A 215 8.64 -0.91 -15.35
N TYR A 216 8.94 -0.77 -16.64
CA TYR A 216 9.02 -1.89 -17.59
C TYR A 216 10.20 -2.85 -17.32
N GLU A 217 11.12 -2.49 -16.42
CA GLU A 217 12.25 -3.34 -15.99
C GLU A 217 11.88 -4.25 -14.81
N PHE A 218 10.64 -4.18 -14.30
CA PHE A 218 10.17 -5.06 -13.22
C PHE A 218 9.44 -6.27 -13.77
N ASP A 219 9.51 -7.38 -13.06
CA ASP A 219 8.77 -8.60 -13.36
C ASP A 219 7.95 -9.01 -12.14
N ALA A 220 6.73 -9.46 -12.39
CA ALA A 220 5.80 -9.91 -11.37
C ALA A 220 5.83 -11.43 -11.23
N PHE A 221 6.12 -11.93 -10.03
CA PHE A 221 6.21 -13.35 -9.69
C PHE A 221 5.19 -13.70 -8.61
N ILE A 222 4.64 -14.91 -8.71
CA ILE A 222 3.90 -15.55 -7.65
C ILE A 222 4.89 -16.40 -6.84
N GLU A 223 5.02 -16.10 -5.55
CA GLU A 223 5.85 -16.86 -4.61
C GLU A 223 4.97 -17.63 -3.62
N MET A 224 5.40 -18.83 -3.22
CA MET A 224 4.79 -19.54 -2.09
C MET A 224 5.38 -19.03 -0.78
N SER A 225 4.55 -18.50 0.10
CA SER A 225 4.94 -18.08 1.44
C SER A 225 4.20 -18.92 2.48
N ALA A 226 4.78 -19.07 3.68
CA ALA A 226 4.14 -19.75 4.80
C ALA A 226 4.05 -18.83 6.01
N ASP A 227 2.95 -18.88 6.75
CA ASP A 227 2.82 -18.16 8.02
C ASP A 227 3.52 -18.92 9.15
N MET A 228 3.66 -18.27 10.31
CA MET A 228 4.22 -18.88 11.52
C MET A 228 3.41 -20.08 12.03
N LYS A 229 2.17 -20.26 11.55
CA LYS A 229 1.27 -21.38 11.88
C LYS A 229 1.37 -22.51 10.84
N GLY A 230 2.22 -22.39 9.83
CA GLY A 230 2.42 -23.38 8.78
C GLY A 230 1.41 -23.31 7.63
N ASN A 231 0.50 -22.33 7.59
CA ASN A 231 -0.41 -22.16 6.47
C ASN A 231 0.35 -21.57 5.27
N GLN A 232 0.22 -22.19 4.12
CA GLN A 232 0.85 -21.74 2.88
C GLN A 232 -0.08 -20.82 2.09
N TYR A 233 0.43 -19.74 1.54
CA TYR A 233 -0.35 -18.81 0.71
C TYR A 233 0.54 -18.26 -0.40
N HIS A 234 -0.09 -17.74 -1.46
CA HIS A 234 0.63 -17.13 -2.55
C HIS A 234 0.90 -15.65 -2.24
N THR A 235 2.05 -15.11 -2.60
CA THR A 235 2.32 -13.67 -2.54
C THR A 235 2.74 -13.15 -3.91
N LEU A 236 2.43 -11.88 -4.19
CA LEU A 236 2.90 -11.22 -5.40
C LEU A 236 4.20 -10.48 -5.08
N LYS A 237 5.27 -10.86 -5.78
CA LYS A 237 6.57 -10.18 -5.75
C LYS A 237 6.77 -9.44 -7.06
N VAL A 238 7.06 -8.15 -6.98
CA VAL A 238 7.45 -7.33 -8.13
C VAL A 238 8.93 -7.04 -7.99
N ARG A 239 9.75 -7.66 -8.84
CA ARG A 239 11.20 -7.68 -8.72
C ARG A 239 11.86 -7.01 -9.91
N HIS A 240 12.88 -6.21 -9.67
CA HIS A 240 13.66 -5.61 -10.73
C HIS A 240 14.47 -6.68 -11.50
N ARG A 241 14.31 -6.72 -12.83
CA ARG A 241 14.85 -7.76 -13.72
C ARG A 241 16.38 -7.75 -13.81
N TYR A 242 17.02 -6.61 -13.51
CA TYR A 242 18.47 -6.44 -13.58
C TYR A 242 19.09 -6.23 -12.19
N PRO A 243 19.29 -7.31 -11.41
CA PRO A 243 19.85 -7.25 -10.06
C PRO A 243 21.17 -6.48 -9.97
N GLN A 244 22.01 -6.54 -11.00
CA GLN A 244 23.30 -5.85 -11.01
C GLN A 244 23.18 -4.33 -10.78
N PHE A 245 22.03 -3.73 -11.11
CA PHE A 245 21.79 -2.30 -10.95
C PHE A 245 20.99 -1.97 -9.68
N SER A 246 20.30 -2.93 -9.10
CA SER A 246 19.33 -2.73 -8.01
C SER A 246 19.65 -3.61 -6.79
N LYS A 247 20.92 -3.93 -6.55
CA LYS A 247 21.32 -4.73 -5.39
C LYS A 247 21.20 -3.91 -4.11
N ASP A 248 20.49 -4.45 -3.13
CA ASP A 248 20.59 -3.98 -1.77
C ASP A 248 22.00 -4.24 -1.22
N LYS A 249 22.58 -3.24 -0.56
CA LYS A 249 23.97 -3.29 -0.07
C LYS A 249 24.18 -4.31 1.05
N HIS A 250 23.13 -4.64 1.81
CA HIS A 250 23.24 -5.53 2.98
C HIS A 250 22.92 -6.98 2.62
N SER A 251 21.78 -7.21 1.97
CA SER A 251 21.29 -8.56 1.61
C SER A 251 21.89 -9.07 0.30
N GLY A 252 22.33 -8.16 -0.58
CA GLY A 252 22.77 -8.47 -1.94
C GLY A 252 21.65 -8.96 -2.86
N LEU A 253 20.38 -8.83 -2.44
CA LEU A 253 19.21 -9.19 -3.24
C LEU A 253 18.80 -8.04 -4.17
N PRO A 254 18.17 -8.31 -5.32
CA PRO A 254 17.58 -7.27 -6.16
C PRO A 254 16.46 -6.54 -5.42
N LEU A 255 16.22 -5.28 -5.81
CA LEU A 255 15.02 -4.53 -5.46
C LEU A 255 13.78 -5.37 -5.76
N GLU A 256 13.04 -5.67 -4.70
CA GLU A 256 11.83 -6.46 -4.72
C GLU A 256 10.79 -5.76 -3.86
N PHE A 257 9.58 -5.71 -4.37
CA PHE A 257 8.43 -5.24 -3.64
C PHE A 257 7.42 -6.37 -3.47
N THR A 258 6.91 -6.53 -2.25
CA THR A 258 5.90 -7.55 -1.94
C THR A 258 4.56 -6.87 -1.78
N PHE A 259 3.57 -7.27 -2.58
CA PHE A 259 2.18 -6.93 -2.33
C PHE A 259 1.58 -8.00 -1.42
N PRO A 260 1.40 -7.74 -0.11
CA PRO A 260 0.62 -8.63 0.74
C PRO A 260 -0.82 -8.60 0.24
N THR A 261 -1.47 -9.74 0.19
CA THR A 261 -2.93 -9.79 0.01
C THR A 261 -3.54 -10.77 0.98
N ASP A 262 -4.60 -10.32 1.66
CA ASP A 262 -5.26 -11.10 2.71
C ASP A 262 -5.90 -12.39 2.18
N THR A 263 -6.20 -12.48 0.89
CA THR A 263 -7.01 -13.54 0.29
C THR A 263 -6.28 -14.84 -0.02
N GLY A 264 -4.95 -14.86 -0.17
CA GLY A 264 -4.18 -16.07 -0.51
C GLY A 264 -4.30 -16.61 -1.96
N SER A 265 -5.37 -16.31 -2.71
CA SER A 265 -5.67 -16.90 -4.03
C SER A 265 -4.85 -16.34 -5.20
N ILE A 266 -4.51 -17.18 -6.18
CA ILE A 266 -3.71 -16.77 -7.35
C ILE A 266 -4.43 -15.71 -8.21
N ALA A 267 -5.73 -15.84 -8.43
CA ALA A 267 -6.54 -14.87 -9.19
C ALA A 267 -6.38 -13.43 -8.66
N GLU A 268 -6.32 -13.25 -7.34
CA GLU A 268 -6.11 -11.93 -6.73
C GLU A 268 -4.70 -11.37 -6.99
N ARG A 269 -3.69 -12.22 -7.21
CA ARG A 269 -2.32 -11.78 -7.58
C ARG A 269 -2.29 -11.33 -9.03
N TYR A 270 -3.04 -12.02 -9.90
CA TYR A 270 -3.28 -11.56 -11.28
C TYR A 270 -4.01 -10.22 -11.30
N ALA A 271 -5.08 -10.07 -10.52
CA ALA A 271 -5.83 -8.82 -10.40
C ALA A 271 -4.98 -7.66 -9.86
N MET A 272 -4.14 -7.93 -8.86
CA MET A 272 -3.19 -6.95 -8.32
C MET A 272 -2.19 -6.48 -9.38
N TRP A 273 -1.58 -7.40 -10.11
CA TRP A 273 -0.62 -7.06 -11.16
C TRP A 273 -1.30 -6.29 -12.31
N ASP A 274 -2.51 -6.70 -12.70
CA ASP A 274 -3.34 -6.00 -13.68
C ASP A 274 -3.66 -4.57 -13.24
N MET A 275 -4.10 -4.40 -11.99
CA MET A 275 -4.39 -3.09 -11.40
C MET A 275 -3.14 -2.20 -11.33
N LEU A 276 -1.99 -2.74 -10.91
CA LEU A 276 -0.73 -1.99 -10.89
C LEU A 276 -0.29 -1.60 -12.30
N GLY A 277 -0.42 -2.50 -13.27
CA GLY A 277 -0.15 -2.23 -14.67
C GLY A 277 -1.02 -1.08 -15.20
N ARG A 278 -2.34 -1.12 -14.97
CA ARG A 278 -3.27 -0.02 -15.30
C ARG A 278 -2.94 1.28 -14.57
N TYR A 279 -2.53 1.19 -13.30
CA TYR A 279 -2.07 2.34 -12.51
C TYR A 279 -0.80 2.97 -13.07
N MET A 280 0.12 2.21 -13.68
CA MET A 280 1.34 2.77 -14.27
C MET A 280 1.17 3.17 -15.74
N ASP A 281 0.27 2.53 -16.49
CA ASP A 281 0.04 2.80 -17.90
C ASP A 281 -0.75 4.09 -18.12
N VAL A 282 -0.08 5.11 -18.64
CA VAL A 282 -0.70 6.43 -18.88
C VAL A 282 -1.75 6.43 -19.99
N SER A 283 -1.86 5.36 -20.79
CA SER A 283 -2.93 5.18 -21.77
C SER A 283 -4.25 4.70 -21.15
N GLN A 284 -4.22 4.15 -19.94
CA GLN A 284 -5.40 3.67 -19.20
C GLN A 284 -5.83 4.71 -18.16
N PRO A 285 -7.11 4.87 -17.82
CA PRO A 285 -7.49 5.64 -16.63
C PRO A 285 -6.98 4.95 -15.36
N LEU A 286 -6.80 5.72 -14.28
CA LEU A 286 -6.49 5.18 -12.97
C LEU A 286 -7.54 4.13 -12.56
N PRO A 287 -7.11 3.04 -11.91
CA PRO A 287 -8.04 2.08 -11.31
C PRO A 287 -9.09 2.79 -10.46
N ASP A 288 -10.36 2.46 -10.67
CA ASP A 288 -11.46 3.04 -9.88
C ASP A 288 -11.60 2.34 -8.54
N ILE A 289 -10.66 2.62 -7.64
CA ILE A 289 -10.58 2.11 -6.27
C ILE A 289 -10.70 3.27 -5.26
N PRO A 290 -11.11 3.01 -4.00
CA PRO A 290 -11.35 4.05 -3.00
C PRO A 290 -10.15 4.98 -2.79
N ARG A 291 -8.94 4.43 -2.64
CA ARG A 291 -7.72 5.22 -2.38
C ARG A 291 -7.33 6.19 -3.50
N LEU A 292 -7.75 5.90 -4.74
CA LEU A 292 -7.43 6.71 -5.91
C LEU A 292 -8.53 7.71 -6.26
N GLU A 293 -9.74 7.59 -5.68
CA GLU A 293 -10.85 8.51 -5.93
C GLU A 293 -10.46 9.99 -5.75
N PRO A 294 -9.81 10.39 -4.65
CA PRO A 294 -9.44 11.79 -4.45
C PRO A 294 -8.53 12.32 -5.57
N PHE A 295 -7.78 11.45 -6.21
CA PHE A 295 -6.74 11.80 -7.17
C PHE A 295 -7.18 11.79 -8.64
N ARG A 296 -8.36 11.26 -8.95
CA ARG A 296 -8.81 11.04 -10.34
C ARG A 296 -8.80 12.30 -11.20
N HIS A 297 -9.17 13.44 -10.62
CA HIS A 297 -9.21 14.73 -11.30
C HIS A 297 -7.81 15.35 -11.56
N LEU A 298 -6.77 14.85 -10.89
CA LEU A 298 -5.37 15.30 -11.02
C LEU A 298 -4.59 14.51 -12.07
N ASP A 299 -5.13 13.40 -12.57
CA ASP A 299 -4.52 12.58 -13.61
C ASP A 299 -5.15 12.91 -14.97
N PRO A 300 -4.37 13.39 -15.97
CA PRO A 300 -4.91 13.85 -17.26
C PRO A 300 -5.77 12.81 -18.00
N THR A 301 -5.29 11.57 -18.11
CA THR A 301 -6.03 10.48 -18.79
C THR A 301 -7.32 10.14 -18.06
N THR A 302 -7.25 10.06 -16.73
CA THR A 302 -8.42 9.76 -15.88
C THR A 302 -9.45 10.88 -15.93
N LYS A 303 -9.01 12.13 -15.85
CA LYS A 303 -9.87 13.30 -15.96
C LYS A 303 -10.64 13.29 -17.28
N ALA A 304 -9.96 13.10 -18.40
CA ALA A 304 -10.60 13.01 -19.71
C ALA A 304 -11.59 11.82 -19.81
N PHE A 305 -11.26 10.68 -19.20
CA PHE A 305 -12.12 9.51 -19.15
C PHE A 305 -13.40 9.76 -18.32
N ASP A 306 -13.26 10.42 -17.17
CA ASP A 306 -14.36 10.75 -16.26
C ASP A 306 -15.27 11.85 -16.85
N GLU A 307 -14.68 12.90 -17.44
CA GLU A 307 -15.41 13.97 -18.15
C GLU A 307 -16.18 13.44 -19.36
N ALA A 308 -15.68 12.39 -20.02
CA ALA A 308 -16.38 11.68 -21.08
C ALA A 308 -17.53 10.77 -20.59
N GLY A 309 -17.80 10.74 -19.27
CA GLY A 309 -18.88 9.95 -18.68
C GLY A 309 -18.61 8.43 -18.65
N LYS A 310 -17.37 7.99 -18.88
CA LYS A 310 -17.03 6.56 -19.01
C LYS A 310 -16.81 5.83 -17.68
N ARG A 311 -16.68 6.57 -16.57
CA ARG A 311 -16.49 5.99 -15.22
C ARG A 311 -17.66 5.09 -14.77
N GLY A 312 -18.88 5.43 -15.18
CA GLY A 312 -20.08 4.71 -14.73
C GLY A 312 -20.41 4.86 -13.23
N ARG A 313 -19.63 5.65 -12.48
CA ARG A 313 -19.85 5.97 -11.06
C ARG A 313 -19.76 7.48 -10.82
N PRO A 314 -20.49 8.02 -9.82
CA PRO A 314 -20.34 9.41 -9.39
C PRO A 314 -18.91 9.75 -8.96
N ALA A 315 -18.56 11.03 -9.03
CA ALA A 315 -17.21 11.51 -8.68
C ALA A 315 -16.76 11.13 -7.26
N THR A 316 -17.71 11.07 -6.32
CA THR A 316 -17.51 10.87 -4.87
C THR A 316 -18.03 9.53 -4.38
N TYR A 317 -18.24 8.58 -5.29
CA TYR A 317 -18.87 7.29 -5.02
C TYR A 317 -18.26 6.57 -3.81
N TRP A 318 -16.94 6.43 -3.78
CA TRP A 318 -16.25 5.71 -2.71
C TRP A 318 -16.34 6.46 -1.40
N ARG A 319 -16.10 7.76 -1.40
CA ARG A 319 -16.23 8.60 -0.21
C ARG A 319 -17.64 8.51 0.39
N ASP A 320 -18.68 8.61 -0.45
CA ASP A 320 -20.06 8.59 -0.01
C ASP A 320 -20.50 7.19 0.48
N LEU A 321 -19.92 6.14 -0.10
CA LEU A 321 -20.10 4.75 0.33
C LEU A 321 -19.46 4.52 1.70
N TYR A 322 -18.19 4.88 1.88
CA TYR A 322 -17.45 4.67 3.13
C TYR A 322 -17.95 5.56 4.28
N ALA A 323 -18.54 6.72 3.98
CA ALA A 323 -19.20 7.55 4.98
C ALA A 323 -20.43 6.90 5.63
N LYS A 324 -21.01 5.87 5.00
CA LYS A 324 -22.27 5.23 5.43
C LYS A 324 -22.13 3.73 5.72
N ALA A 325 -21.20 3.06 5.07
CA ALA A 325 -21.04 1.62 5.15
C ALA A 325 -20.47 1.18 6.50
N SER A 326 -21.05 0.12 7.07
CA SER A 326 -20.48 -0.59 8.21
C SER A 326 -19.35 -1.53 7.78
N GLU A 327 -18.47 -1.90 8.72
CA GLU A 327 -17.40 -2.89 8.44
C GLU A 327 -17.94 -4.24 7.96
N GLN A 328 -19.14 -4.63 8.40
CA GLN A 328 -19.77 -5.89 8.00
C GLN A 328 -20.22 -5.86 6.53
N GLU A 329 -20.81 -4.74 6.09
CA GLU A 329 -21.23 -4.55 4.68
C GLU A 329 -20.01 -4.53 3.76
N LEU A 330 -18.95 -3.81 4.12
CA LEU A 330 -17.70 -3.78 3.35
C LEU A 330 -17.09 -5.18 3.19
N LYS A 331 -17.14 -6.00 4.24
CA LYS A 331 -16.67 -7.38 4.20
C LYS A 331 -17.53 -8.26 3.28
N GLN A 332 -18.84 -8.06 3.27
CA GLN A 332 -19.77 -8.77 2.38
C GLN A 332 -19.52 -8.40 0.92
N TRP A 333 -19.42 -7.11 0.59
CA TRP A 333 -19.15 -6.67 -0.79
C TRP A 333 -17.78 -7.11 -1.29
N ARG A 334 -16.77 -7.18 -0.41
CA ARG A 334 -15.47 -7.79 -0.76
C ARG A 334 -15.61 -9.25 -1.14
N GLU A 335 -16.35 -10.02 -0.35
CA GLU A 335 -16.59 -11.44 -0.58
C GLU A 335 -17.34 -11.67 -1.91
N GLU A 336 -18.30 -10.80 -2.24
CA GLU A 336 -19.00 -10.80 -3.52
C GLU A 336 -18.08 -10.45 -4.69
N HIS A 337 -17.28 -9.38 -4.54
CA HIS A 337 -16.33 -8.97 -5.56
C HIS A 337 -15.22 -9.99 -5.77
N ARG A 338 -14.84 -10.75 -4.74
CA ARG A 338 -13.89 -11.85 -4.91
C ARG A 338 -14.38 -12.89 -5.91
N LYS A 339 -15.68 -13.18 -5.96
CA LYS A 339 -16.25 -14.09 -6.98
C LYS A 339 -16.10 -13.52 -8.39
N VAL A 340 -16.15 -12.19 -8.54
CA VAL A 340 -15.88 -11.51 -9.81
C VAL A 340 -14.42 -11.66 -10.21
N VAL A 341 -13.50 -11.51 -9.25
CA VAL A 341 -12.07 -11.75 -9.46
C VAL A 341 -11.84 -13.21 -9.85
N ASP A 342 -12.37 -14.18 -9.10
CA ASP A 342 -12.16 -15.60 -9.37
C ASP A 342 -12.77 -16.04 -10.72
N ALA A 343 -13.84 -15.40 -11.19
CA ALA A 343 -14.47 -15.71 -12.48
C ALA A 343 -13.78 -15.05 -13.69
N ALA A 344 -12.86 -14.12 -13.48
CA ALA A 344 -12.26 -13.33 -14.56
C ALA A 344 -11.22 -14.14 -15.37
N PRO A 345 -11.03 -13.87 -16.67
CA PRO A 345 -10.16 -14.68 -17.53
C PRO A 345 -8.67 -14.33 -17.35
N TRP A 346 -8.06 -14.78 -16.24
CA TRP A 346 -6.69 -14.41 -15.89
C TRP A 346 -5.60 -15.18 -16.63
N GLY A 347 -5.78 -16.49 -16.83
CA GLY A 347 -4.79 -17.38 -17.44
C GLY A 347 -4.73 -17.27 -18.98
N SER A 348 -3.67 -17.82 -19.57
CA SER A 348 -3.48 -17.90 -21.03
C SER A 348 -3.44 -16.54 -21.77
N ARG A 349 -3.17 -15.44 -21.04
CA ARG A 349 -3.05 -14.11 -21.65
C ARG A 349 -1.70 -13.96 -22.35
N PRO A 350 -1.64 -13.31 -23.53
CA PRO A 350 -0.37 -13.01 -24.17
C PRO A 350 0.49 -12.10 -23.28
N ASP A 351 1.80 -12.32 -23.31
CA ASP A 351 2.76 -11.54 -22.54
C ASP A 351 3.48 -10.54 -23.46
N LEU A 352 3.11 -9.25 -23.39
CA LEU A 352 3.69 -8.22 -24.24
C LEU A 352 5.21 -8.06 -24.05
N MET A 353 5.73 -8.41 -22.87
CA MET A 353 7.15 -8.27 -22.57
C MET A 353 8.01 -9.27 -23.35
N ALA A 354 7.43 -10.40 -23.77
CA ALA A 354 8.10 -11.38 -24.62
C ALA A 354 8.53 -10.81 -25.99
N GLN A 355 7.86 -9.78 -26.48
CA GLN A 355 8.20 -9.10 -27.73
C GLN A 355 9.35 -8.10 -27.56
N SER A 356 9.54 -7.59 -26.34
CA SER A 356 10.50 -6.52 -26.04
C SER A 356 11.82 -7.04 -25.47
N VAL A 357 11.82 -8.25 -24.90
CA VAL A 357 12.95 -8.83 -24.20
C VAL A 357 13.33 -10.18 -24.81
N PRO A 358 14.51 -10.29 -25.47
CA PRO A 358 14.97 -11.54 -26.04
C PRO A 358 15.12 -12.64 -24.98
N GLY A 359 14.66 -13.86 -25.29
CA GLY A 359 14.74 -15.00 -24.38
C GLY A 359 13.80 -14.93 -23.17
N TYR A 360 12.94 -13.92 -23.09
CA TYR A 360 12.03 -13.73 -21.97
C TYR A 360 11.04 -14.89 -21.82
N GLY A 361 10.50 -15.41 -22.92
CA GLY A 361 9.65 -16.61 -22.92
C GLY A 361 10.35 -17.90 -22.44
N GLY A 362 11.69 -17.96 -22.36
CA GLY A 362 12.39 -19.11 -21.79
C GLY A 362 12.51 -19.09 -20.26
N SER A 363 12.05 -18.01 -19.62
CA SER A 363 12.16 -17.78 -18.18
C SER A 363 10.78 -17.81 -17.52
N TYR A 364 10.57 -18.76 -16.59
CA TYR A 364 9.40 -18.84 -15.70
C TYR A 364 8.02 -18.69 -16.40
N THR A 365 7.77 -19.57 -17.37
CA THR A 365 6.52 -19.65 -18.15
C THR A 365 5.45 -20.54 -17.56
N ALA A 366 5.69 -21.13 -16.39
CA ALA A 366 4.71 -21.93 -15.69
C ALA A 366 3.54 -21.04 -15.24
N GLU A 367 2.33 -21.35 -15.71
CA GLU A 367 1.06 -20.83 -15.21
C GLU A 367 0.31 -21.94 -14.50
N PRO A 368 -0.51 -21.64 -13.48
CA PRO A 368 -1.42 -22.63 -12.93
C PRO A 368 -2.38 -23.17 -14.01
N GLU A 369 -2.67 -24.47 -14.01
CA GLU A 369 -3.54 -25.14 -15.01
C GLU A 369 -4.93 -24.48 -15.08
N ASP A 370 -5.46 -24.07 -13.93
CA ASP A 370 -6.66 -23.25 -13.83
C ASP A 370 -6.44 -22.15 -12.79
N VAL A 371 -5.97 -20.97 -13.21
CA VAL A 371 -5.72 -19.79 -12.36
C VAL A 371 -6.92 -19.44 -11.46
N ASN A 372 -8.12 -19.74 -11.93
CA ASN A 372 -9.39 -19.34 -11.33
C ASN A 372 -9.91 -20.36 -10.31
N ALA A 373 -9.45 -21.62 -10.38
CA ALA A 373 -9.79 -22.66 -9.41
C ALA A 373 -8.93 -22.65 -8.14
N TYR A 374 -7.88 -21.81 -8.07
CA TYR A 374 -7.01 -21.75 -6.90
C TYR A 374 -7.72 -21.09 -5.72
N GLY A 375 -7.98 -21.89 -4.69
CA GLY A 375 -8.45 -21.41 -3.40
C GLY A 375 -7.40 -20.55 -2.68
N ARG A 376 -7.78 -20.02 -1.52
CA ARG A 376 -6.91 -19.24 -0.62
C ARG A 376 -5.62 -19.96 -0.22
N PHE A 377 -5.65 -21.30 -0.16
CA PHE A 377 -4.51 -22.14 0.20
C PHE A 377 -4.22 -23.11 -0.94
N PRO A 378 -2.93 -23.35 -1.26
CA PRO A 378 -2.56 -24.33 -2.28
C PRO A 378 -2.99 -25.74 -1.88
N ASN A 379 -3.57 -26.49 -2.82
CA ASN A 379 -3.99 -27.87 -2.65
C ASN A 379 -2.98 -28.83 -3.29
N LYS A 380 -2.93 -30.09 -2.82
CA LYS A 380 -2.05 -31.14 -3.39
C LYS A 380 -2.35 -31.49 -4.85
N ALA A 381 -3.54 -31.14 -5.33
CA ALA A 381 -3.97 -31.41 -6.71
C ALA A 381 -3.52 -30.32 -7.71
N ASP A 382 -3.00 -29.19 -7.21
CA ASP A 382 -2.65 -28.04 -8.02
C ASP A 382 -1.45 -28.32 -8.94
N ARG A 383 -1.58 -27.99 -10.22
CA ARG A 383 -0.55 -28.21 -11.25
C ARG A 383 -0.26 -26.94 -12.01
N PHE A 384 1.00 -26.73 -12.35
CA PHE A 384 1.43 -25.64 -13.23
C PHE A 384 1.76 -26.21 -14.62
N VAL A 385 1.32 -25.52 -15.67
CA VAL A 385 1.48 -25.83 -17.09
C VAL A 385 2.27 -24.72 -17.79
N GLU A 386 2.89 -25.03 -18.92
CA GLU A 386 3.61 -24.01 -19.72
C GLU A 386 2.62 -23.04 -20.41
N ARG A 387 2.88 -21.73 -20.30
CA ARG A 387 2.10 -20.68 -20.98
C ARG A 387 2.24 -20.81 -22.50
N ALA A 388 1.14 -20.67 -23.24
CA ALA A 388 1.17 -20.62 -24.70
C ALA A 388 1.96 -19.39 -25.20
N GLU A 389 2.82 -19.58 -26.21
CA GLU A 389 3.55 -18.48 -26.84
C GLU A 389 2.57 -17.43 -27.40
N ALA A 390 2.90 -16.15 -27.23
CA ALA A 390 2.13 -15.05 -27.79
C ALA A 390 2.10 -15.17 -29.32
N LYS A 391 1.03 -15.73 -29.88
CA LYS A 391 0.81 -15.75 -31.32
C LYS A 391 0.61 -14.31 -31.78
N ASP A 392 1.40 -13.91 -32.76
CA ASP A 392 1.42 -12.61 -33.43
C ASP A 392 0.12 -11.81 -33.26
N ALA A 393 0.19 -10.75 -32.46
CA ALA A 393 -0.78 -9.68 -32.58
C ALA A 393 -0.65 -9.13 -34.00
N SER A 394 -1.64 -9.43 -34.84
CA SER A 394 -1.70 -8.91 -36.21
C SER A 394 -1.45 -7.40 -36.18
N PRO A 395 -0.63 -6.85 -37.10
CA PRO A 395 -0.39 -5.42 -37.16
C PRO A 395 -1.68 -4.71 -37.59
N GLN A 396 -2.53 -4.36 -36.64
CA GLN A 396 -3.63 -3.42 -36.84
C GLN A 396 -3.06 -2.00 -36.89
N ASN A 397 -2.44 -1.70 -38.03
CA ASN A 397 -2.46 -0.41 -38.73
C ASN A 397 -1.32 -0.41 -39.76
N LYS A 398 -1.53 -1.08 -40.90
CA LYS A 398 -1.05 -0.49 -42.14
C LYS A 398 -1.89 0.75 -42.37
N ARG A 399 -1.26 1.92 -42.31
CA ARG A 399 -1.80 3.11 -42.97
C ARG A 399 -1.90 2.75 -44.45
N ASP A 400 -3.12 2.58 -44.93
CA ASP A 400 -3.37 2.58 -46.36
C ASP A 400 -2.99 3.97 -46.88
N GLY A 401 -1.99 3.98 -47.75
CA GLY A 401 -1.65 5.17 -48.52
C GLY A 401 -2.72 5.38 -49.59
N HIS A 402 -3.29 6.58 -49.60
CA HIS A 402 -3.57 7.37 -50.78
C HIS A 402 -3.60 8.86 -50.42
#